data_AF-A0A7W7LHQ8-F1
#
_entry.id   AF-A0A7W7LHQ8-F1
#
_cell.length_a   1.000
_cell.length_b   1.000
_cell.length_c   1.000
_cell.angle_alpha   90.00
_cell.angle_beta   90.00
_cell.angle_gamma   90.00
#
_symmetry.space_group_name_H-M   'P 1'
#
loop_
_entity.id
_entity.type
_entity.pdbx_description
1 polymer ?
#
loop_
_entity_poly.entity_id
_entity_poly.type
_entity_poly.pdbx_seq_one_letter_code
_entity_poly.pdbx_strand_id
1 'polypeptide(L)'
;MPRTIALQHPLDDTGLPHRQTSAQPTPPPAPAVADVARYHHPHFVRAEPGRSEGGVLYYFAPFTGREPEPEVPLAVYKDKAVTWEQSRELSNQYEAARIMWSKARLRLEAAPLLRRAAPLWEAWTSAQAELRRVFGEFWSTADGQWRAQLLRLTDAEHAARKAAGAWDRLAEQLAKLADAQVRVAGEYDELELRDVAREIGLDAKDWWIEHISEYEPVLYSRHDTPVVGDLNRVIEEQRERLREVASLAGDRADRALA
;
A
#
# COMPACT_ATOMS: atom_id res chain seq x y z
N MET A 1 77.79 15.39 24.71
CA MET A 1 77.36 16.79 24.55
C MET A 1 75.84 16.80 24.38
N PRO A 2 75.03 17.66 25.01
CA PRO A 2 74.78 17.99 26.43
C PRO A 2 73.39 17.46 26.90
N ARG A 3 73.22 16.82 28.07
CA ARG A 3 72.76 17.34 29.40
C ARG A 3 71.68 18.45 29.37
N THR A 4 70.53 18.21 30.04
CA THR A 4 69.90 19.03 31.12
C THR A 4 68.53 18.43 31.54
N ILE A 5 68.46 17.74 32.69
CA ILE A 5 67.87 18.07 34.02
C ILE A 5 66.36 17.76 34.17
N ALA A 6 66.06 16.78 35.02
CA ALA A 6 64.73 16.48 35.55
C ALA A 6 64.43 17.34 36.79
N LEU A 7 63.23 17.90 36.85
CA LEU A 7 62.74 18.59 38.06
C LEU A 7 62.01 17.58 38.95
N GLN A 8 62.65 17.26 40.08
CA GLN A 8 62.00 16.75 41.27
C GLN A 8 61.46 17.94 42.07
N HIS A 9 60.16 17.91 42.36
CA HIS A 9 59.40 18.76 43.29
C HIS A 9 59.05 20.20 42.86
N PRO A 10 57.74 20.55 42.83
CA PRO A 10 57.32 21.89 43.21
C PRO A 10 57.36 22.04 44.73
N LEU A 11 57.99 23.14 45.15
CA LEU A 11 57.96 23.70 46.50
C LEU A 11 56.52 23.97 46.94
N ASP A 12 56.14 23.51 48.13
CA ASP A 12 55.13 24.15 48.95
C ASP A 12 55.52 24.03 50.43
N ASP A 13 56.28 25.02 50.88
CA ASP A 13 56.49 25.39 52.28
C ASP A 13 55.28 26.21 52.75
N THR A 14 54.17 25.54 53.07
CA THR A 14 53.15 26.14 53.93
C THR A 14 52.87 25.21 55.10
N GLY A 15 53.52 25.51 56.24
CA GLY A 15 53.29 24.85 57.52
C GLY A 15 51.89 25.10 58.07
N LEU A 16 50.87 24.53 57.42
CA LEU A 16 49.49 24.52 57.88
C LEU A 16 49.08 23.08 58.21
N PRO A 17 48.44 22.84 59.38
CA PRO A 17 48.05 21.49 59.78
C PRO A 17 47.09 20.89 58.75
N HIS A 18 47.39 19.67 58.31
CA HIS A 18 46.51 18.84 57.49
C HIS A 18 45.15 18.71 58.18
N ARG A 19 44.19 19.52 57.73
CA ARG A 19 42.77 19.28 57.96
C ARG A 19 42.45 18.03 57.15
N GLN A 20 42.21 16.92 57.83
CA GLN A 20 41.70 15.69 57.23
C GLN A 20 40.51 16.05 56.34
N THR A 21 40.73 16.01 55.04
CA THR A 21 39.68 16.17 54.05
C THR A 21 38.70 15.03 54.25
N SER A 22 37.48 15.42 54.62
CA SER A 22 36.32 14.56 54.72
C SER A 22 36.23 13.60 53.52
N ALA A 23 35.78 12.38 53.83
CA ALA A 23 35.47 11.30 52.90
C ALA A 23 35.17 11.78 51.46
N GLN A 24 35.89 11.20 50.51
CA GLN A 24 35.51 11.22 49.09
C GLN A 24 34.01 10.91 49.01
N PRO A 25 33.18 11.80 48.43
CA PRO A 25 31.80 11.45 48.13
C PRO A 25 31.85 10.26 47.18
N THR A 26 31.25 9.15 47.61
CA THR A 26 30.98 8.01 46.75
C THR A 26 30.38 8.56 45.46
N PRO A 27 30.95 8.27 44.26
CA PRO A 27 30.31 8.67 43.03
C PRO A 27 28.87 8.14 43.06
N PRO A 28 27.87 8.97 42.67
CA PRO A 28 26.50 8.51 42.63
C PRO A 28 26.46 7.18 41.86
N PRO A 29 25.70 6.18 42.34
CA PRO A 29 25.62 4.90 41.65
C PRO A 29 25.28 5.17 40.19
N ALA A 30 26.09 4.62 39.28
CA ALA A 30 25.80 4.71 37.86
C ALA A 30 24.32 4.32 37.66
N PRO A 31 23.54 5.10 36.90
CA PRO A 31 22.14 4.78 36.70
C PRO A 31 22.05 3.35 36.20
N ALA A 32 21.29 2.52 36.92
CA ALA A 32 21.06 1.14 36.50
C ALA A 32 20.53 1.19 35.07
N VAL A 33 21.28 0.61 34.13
CA VAL A 33 20.87 0.53 32.73
C VAL A 33 19.52 -0.20 32.74
N ALA A 34 18.46 0.46 32.29
CA ALA A 34 17.15 -0.15 32.23
C ALA A 34 17.22 -1.45 31.43
N ASP A 35 16.60 -2.50 31.94
CA ASP A 35 16.36 -3.71 31.18
C ASP A 35 15.22 -3.43 30.18
N VAL A 36 15.59 -2.87 29.03
CA VAL A 36 14.66 -2.54 27.94
C VAL A 36 14.10 -3.82 27.29
N ALA A 37 14.71 -4.98 27.54
CA ALA A 37 14.31 -6.22 26.88
C ALA A 37 12.87 -6.62 27.18
N ARG A 38 12.36 -6.24 28.36
CA ARG A 38 10.95 -6.46 28.76
C ARG A 38 9.93 -5.71 27.89
N TYR A 39 10.37 -4.71 27.14
CA TYR A 39 9.54 -3.89 26.25
C TYR A 39 9.68 -4.27 24.78
N HIS A 40 10.50 -5.27 24.43
CA HIS A 40 10.60 -5.70 23.05
C HIS A 40 9.27 -6.27 22.55
N HIS A 41 9.01 -6.06 21.26
CA HIS A 41 7.86 -6.66 20.60
C HIS A 41 7.88 -8.20 20.79
N PRO A 42 6.76 -8.87 21.08
CA PRO A 42 6.74 -10.31 21.37
C PRO A 42 7.31 -11.21 20.26
N HIS A 43 7.23 -10.76 19.01
CA HIS A 43 7.79 -11.48 17.86
C HIS A 43 9.26 -11.11 17.59
N PHE A 44 9.86 -10.18 18.32
CA PHE A 44 11.23 -9.74 18.06
C PHE A 44 12.21 -10.88 18.31
N VAL A 45 13.12 -11.11 17.35
CA VAL A 45 14.15 -12.14 17.42
C VAL A 45 15.52 -11.52 17.62
N ARG A 46 15.89 -10.57 16.75
CA ARG A 46 17.19 -9.90 16.77
C ARG A 46 17.20 -8.63 15.93
N ALA A 47 18.21 -7.79 16.13
CA ALA A 47 18.50 -6.63 15.30
C ALA A 47 19.96 -6.69 14.80
N GLU A 48 20.21 -6.20 13.60
CA GLU A 48 21.53 -6.14 12.97
C GLU A 48 21.77 -4.77 12.32
N PRO A 49 23.03 -4.30 12.21
CA PRO A 49 23.33 -3.10 11.42
C PRO A 49 22.83 -3.23 9.98
N GLY A 50 22.16 -2.21 9.49
CA GLY A 50 21.68 -2.11 8.12
C GLY A 50 22.78 -1.78 7.11
N ARG A 51 22.41 -1.74 5.82
CA ARG A 51 23.35 -1.41 4.73
C ARG A 51 23.75 0.07 4.69
N SER A 52 22.91 0.95 5.21
CA SER A 52 23.18 2.38 5.34
C SER A 52 23.79 2.69 6.71
N GLU A 53 24.66 3.71 6.76
CA GLU A 53 25.21 4.20 8.01
C GLU A 53 24.07 4.63 8.96
N GLY A 54 24.06 4.07 10.17
CA GLY A 54 23.01 4.30 11.17
C GLY A 54 21.70 3.53 10.94
N GLY A 55 21.58 2.73 9.88
CA GLY A 55 20.42 1.87 9.66
C GLY A 55 20.43 0.65 10.57
N VAL A 56 19.25 0.16 10.96
CA VAL A 56 19.06 -1.07 11.73
C VAL A 56 18.04 -1.96 11.02
N LEU A 57 18.35 -3.25 10.90
CA LEU A 57 17.44 -4.27 10.40
C LEU A 57 16.90 -5.08 11.56
N TYR A 58 15.58 -5.12 11.70
CA TYR A 58 14.90 -5.91 12.72
C TYR A 58 14.37 -7.21 12.13
N TYR A 59 14.59 -8.31 12.86
CA TYR A 59 14.08 -9.63 12.50
C TYR A 59 13.02 -10.06 13.49
N PHE A 60 11.92 -10.58 12.96
CA PHE A 60 10.78 -11.04 13.74
C PHE A 60 10.43 -12.48 13.39
N ALA A 61 9.79 -13.18 14.34
CA ALA A 61 9.00 -14.35 14.04
C ALA A 61 7.88 -13.98 13.04
N PRO A 62 7.43 -14.91 12.18
CA PRO A 62 6.41 -14.62 11.18
C PRO A 62 5.12 -14.07 11.81
N PHE A 63 4.59 -13.00 11.22
CA PHE A 63 3.26 -12.49 11.54
C PHE A 63 2.21 -13.25 10.73
N THR A 64 1.06 -13.54 11.35
CA THR A 64 -0.08 -14.14 10.67
C THR A 64 -1.03 -13.10 10.07
N GLY A 65 -0.90 -11.83 10.50
CA GLY A 65 -1.81 -10.75 10.13
C GLY A 65 -3.12 -10.75 10.92
N ARG A 66 -3.29 -11.69 11.88
CA ARG A 66 -4.43 -11.77 12.79
C ARG A 66 -4.14 -11.18 14.17
N GLU A 67 -2.87 -10.97 14.46
CA GLU A 67 -2.43 -10.29 15.68
C GLU A 67 -3.00 -8.85 15.70
N PRO A 68 -3.17 -8.25 16.89
CA PRO A 68 -3.43 -6.80 16.97
C PRO A 68 -2.28 -6.02 16.33
N GLU A 69 -2.59 -4.81 15.85
CA GLU A 69 -1.59 -3.91 15.29
C GLU A 69 -0.47 -3.66 16.31
N PRO A 70 0.80 -3.82 15.93
CA PRO A 70 1.92 -3.54 16.83
C PRO A 70 1.97 -2.08 17.28
N GLU A 71 1.81 -1.86 18.58
CA GLU A 71 1.91 -0.54 19.22
C GLU A 71 2.93 -0.54 20.35
N VAL A 72 3.73 0.53 20.44
CA VAL A 72 4.69 0.71 21.54
C VAL A 72 3.92 0.74 22.87
N PRO A 73 4.26 -0.11 23.85
CA PRO A 73 3.56 -0.14 25.12
C PRO A 73 3.65 1.22 25.83
N LEU A 74 2.51 1.76 26.27
CA LEU A 74 2.46 3.04 27.00
C LEU A 74 3.35 3.08 28.25
N ALA A 75 3.66 1.91 28.82
CA ALA A 75 4.56 1.77 29.96
C ALA A 75 5.99 2.26 29.65
N VAL A 76 6.45 2.19 28.40
CA VAL A 76 7.77 2.68 27.96
C VAL A 76 7.90 4.18 28.26
N TYR A 77 6.89 4.98 27.92
CA TYR A 77 6.91 6.44 28.13
C TYR A 77 6.79 6.86 29.60
N LYS A 78 6.33 5.95 30.47
CA LYS A 78 6.19 6.19 31.92
C LYS A 78 7.42 5.73 32.70
N ASP A 79 8.28 4.91 32.11
CA ASP A 79 9.46 4.38 32.74
C ASP A 79 10.61 5.39 32.69
N LYS A 80 10.90 6.02 33.83
CA LYS A 80 11.98 7.02 33.95
C LYS A 80 13.38 6.42 33.78
N ALA A 81 13.53 5.10 33.84
CA ALA A 81 14.80 4.43 33.61
C ALA A 81 15.12 4.27 32.12
N VAL A 82 14.11 4.32 31.24
CA VAL A 82 14.28 4.23 29.79
C VAL A 82 14.79 5.56 29.27
N THR A 83 15.96 5.54 28.62
CA THR A 83 16.53 6.74 27.98
C THR A 83 15.77 7.10 26.71
N TRP A 84 15.91 8.34 26.25
CA TRP A 84 15.33 8.76 24.98
C TRP A 84 15.82 7.90 23.80
N GLU A 85 17.10 7.54 23.77
CA GLU A 85 17.67 6.69 22.72
C GLU A 85 17.07 5.28 22.73
N GLN A 86 16.88 4.70 23.91
CA GLN A 86 16.23 3.40 24.07
C GLN A 86 14.75 3.44 23.67
N SER A 87 14.05 4.52 24.02
CA SER A 87 12.66 4.71 23.58
C SER A 87 12.56 4.87 22.07
N ARG A 88 13.50 5.58 21.44
CA ARG A 88 13.56 5.73 19.98
C ARG A 88 13.82 4.38 19.30
N GLU A 89 14.75 3.59 19.83
CA GLU A 89 15.06 2.25 19.30
C GLU A 89 13.85 1.31 19.40
N LEU A 90 13.11 1.34 20.52
CA LEU A 90 11.86 0.61 20.64
C LEU A 90 10.81 1.09 19.64
N SER A 91 10.65 2.40 19.45
CA SER A 91 9.72 2.93 18.45
C SER A 91 10.05 2.42 17.04
N ASN A 92 11.33 2.45 16.65
CA ASN A 92 11.79 1.93 15.36
C ASN A 92 11.53 0.42 15.22
N GLN A 93 11.78 -0.36 16.27
CA GLN A 93 11.46 -1.79 16.30
C GLN A 93 9.95 -2.02 16.10
N TYR A 94 9.09 -1.28 16.79
CA TYR A 94 7.64 -1.43 16.66
C TYR A 94 7.11 -0.96 15.31
N GLU A 95 7.69 0.09 14.72
CA GLU A 95 7.39 0.50 13.35
C GLU A 95 7.72 -0.59 12.34
N ALA A 96 8.91 -1.21 12.44
CA ALA A 96 9.28 -2.34 11.61
C ALA A 96 8.35 -3.55 11.81
N ALA A 97 7.96 -3.84 13.05
CA ALA A 97 6.96 -4.88 13.35
C ALA A 97 5.60 -4.57 12.69
N ARG A 98 5.16 -3.30 12.73
CA ARG A 98 3.89 -2.83 12.16
C ARG A 98 3.88 -2.95 10.64
N ILE A 99 4.99 -2.64 9.97
CA ILE A 99 5.17 -2.86 8.52
C ILE A 99 5.05 -4.35 8.18
N MET A 100 5.74 -5.21 8.91
CA MET A 100 5.70 -6.66 8.65
C MET A 100 4.31 -7.25 8.91
N TRP A 101 3.63 -6.80 9.97
CA TRP A 101 2.26 -7.16 10.28
C TRP A 101 1.28 -6.72 9.18
N SER A 102 1.38 -5.48 8.69
CA SER A 102 0.45 -4.96 7.67
C SER A 102 0.60 -5.72 6.35
N LYS A 103 1.83 -6.07 5.95
CA LYS A 103 2.11 -6.94 4.80
C LYS A 103 1.52 -8.34 4.98
N ALA A 104 1.59 -8.93 6.19
CA ALA A 104 0.99 -10.24 6.47
C ALA A 104 -0.55 -10.17 6.44
N ARG A 105 -1.13 -9.11 6.99
CA ARG A 105 -2.58 -8.86 6.97
C ARG A 105 -3.10 -8.67 5.55
N LEU A 106 -2.40 -7.91 4.70
CA LEU A 106 -2.74 -7.75 3.29
C LEU A 106 -2.79 -9.11 2.57
N ARG A 107 -1.77 -9.97 2.76
CA ARG A 107 -1.78 -11.33 2.20
C ARG A 107 -2.99 -12.14 2.65
N LEU A 108 -3.29 -12.10 3.95
CA LEU A 108 -4.41 -12.84 4.54
C LEU A 108 -5.75 -12.40 3.95
N GLU A 109 -5.99 -11.10 3.86
CA GLU A 109 -7.28 -10.52 3.45
C GLU A 109 -7.44 -10.47 1.93
N ALA A 110 -6.39 -10.15 1.18
CA ALA A 110 -6.43 -10.04 -0.28
C ALA A 110 -6.48 -11.40 -0.97
N ALA A 111 -5.83 -12.45 -0.44
CA ALA A 111 -5.79 -13.76 -1.09
C ALA A 111 -7.17 -14.34 -1.49
N PRO A 112 -8.20 -14.37 -0.64
CA PRO A 112 -9.52 -14.84 -1.07
C PRO A 112 -10.19 -13.92 -2.10
N LEU A 113 -9.95 -12.61 -2.06
CA LEU A 113 -10.47 -11.66 -3.05
C LEU A 113 -9.80 -11.83 -4.41
N LEU A 114 -8.47 -11.99 -4.44
CA LEU A 114 -7.70 -12.25 -5.66
C LEU A 114 -8.17 -13.53 -6.35
N ARG A 115 -8.45 -14.61 -5.60
CA ARG A 115 -9.03 -15.84 -6.20
C ARG A 115 -10.40 -15.61 -6.83
N ARG A 116 -11.23 -14.75 -6.23
CA ARG A 116 -12.53 -14.36 -6.80
C ARG A 116 -12.41 -13.39 -7.96
N ALA A 117 -11.33 -12.61 -8.01
CA ALA A 117 -11.04 -11.65 -9.07
C ALA A 117 -10.80 -12.34 -10.42
N ALA A 118 -10.06 -13.45 -10.42
CA ALA A 118 -9.67 -14.15 -11.64
C ALA A 118 -10.83 -14.45 -12.61
N PRO A 119 -11.93 -15.12 -12.20
CA PRO A 119 -13.06 -15.36 -13.11
C PRO A 119 -13.82 -14.08 -13.49
N LEU A 120 -13.77 -13.01 -12.68
CA LEU A 120 -14.38 -11.73 -13.02
C LEU A 120 -13.57 -10.99 -14.09
N TRP A 121 -12.24 -11.04 -14.00
CA TRP A 121 -11.35 -10.49 -15.02
C TRP A 121 -11.53 -11.20 -16.37
N GLU A 122 -11.62 -12.53 -16.35
CA GLU A 122 -11.88 -13.33 -17.54
C GLU A 122 -13.25 -13.00 -18.16
N ALA A 123 -14.28 -12.85 -17.32
CA ALA A 123 -15.61 -12.44 -17.77
C ALA A 123 -15.61 -11.04 -18.40
N TRP A 124 -14.90 -10.09 -17.78
CA TRP A 124 -14.74 -8.73 -18.31
C TRP A 124 -14.02 -8.74 -19.66
N THR A 125 -12.85 -9.35 -19.74
CA THR A 125 -12.03 -9.38 -20.97
C THR A 125 -12.77 -10.10 -22.11
N SER A 126 -13.48 -11.18 -21.81
CA SER A 126 -14.34 -11.88 -22.79
C SER A 126 -15.50 -11.02 -23.27
N ALA A 127 -16.21 -10.34 -22.36
CA ALA A 127 -17.33 -9.48 -22.72
C ALA A 127 -16.87 -8.24 -23.50
N GLN A 128 -15.71 -7.67 -23.17
CA GLN A 128 -15.11 -6.56 -23.91
C GLN A 128 -14.70 -6.99 -25.33
N ALA A 129 -14.09 -8.17 -25.48
CA ALA A 129 -13.73 -8.72 -26.78
C ALA A 129 -14.98 -8.99 -27.65
N GLU A 130 -16.03 -9.55 -27.06
CA GLU A 130 -17.31 -9.79 -27.74
C GLU A 130 -17.97 -8.49 -28.19
N LEU A 131 -18.02 -7.47 -27.33
CA LEU A 131 -18.53 -6.16 -27.69
C LEU A 131 -17.79 -5.58 -28.90
N ARG A 132 -16.45 -5.61 -28.88
CA ARG A 132 -15.61 -5.15 -29.99
C ARG A 132 -15.87 -5.95 -31.27
N ARG A 133 -16.04 -7.26 -31.17
CA ARG A 133 -16.37 -8.14 -32.31
C ARG A 133 -17.71 -7.77 -32.92
N VAL A 134 -18.77 -7.65 -32.12
CA VAL A 134 -20.13 -7.31 -32.57
C VAL A 134 -20.18 -5.91 -33.20
N PHE A 135 -19.44 -4.95 -32.65
CA PHE A 135 -19.25 -3.65 -33.29
C PHE A 135 -18.54 -3.76 -34.64
N GLY A 136 -17.47 -4.55 -34.75
CA GLY A 136 -16.77 -4.77 -36.02
C GLY A 136 -17.69 -5.36 -37.10
N GLU A 137 -18.52 -6.34 -36.72
CA GLU A 137 -19.47 -6.99 -37.63
C GLU A 137 -20.58 -6.07 -38.13
N PHE A 138 -20.94 -5.05 -37.33
CA PHE A 138 -21.96 -4.08 -37.70
C PHE A 138 -21.69 -3.45 -39.08
N TRP A 139 -20.43 -3.12 -39.36
CA TRP A 139 -20.02 -2.49 -40.62
C TRP A 139 -20.08 -3.41 -41.85
N SER A 140 -20.20 -4.71 -41.64
CA SER A 140 -20.32 -5.72 -42.70
C SER A 140 -21.72 -6.33 -42.81
N THR A 141 -22.66 -5.86 -41.97
CA THR A 141 -24.01 -6.41 -41.88
C THR A 141 -24.84 -5.95 -43.08
N ALA A 142 -25.44 -6.89 -43.81
CA ALA A 142 -26.35 -6.56 -44.90
C ALA A 142 -27.61 -5.84 -44.39
N ASP A 143 -28.16 -4.91 -45.18
CA ASP A 143 -29.30 -4.06 -44.81
C ASP A 143 -30.50 -4.84 -44.25
N GLY A 144 -30.76 -6.06 -44.72
CA GLY A 144 -31.86 -6.90 -44.21
C GLY A 144 -31.69 -7.42 -42.77
N GLN A 145 -30.49 -7.29 -42.18
CA GLN A 145 -30.13 -7.88 -40.88
C GLN A 145 -29.82 -6.83 -39.81
N TRP A 146 -29.98 -5.54 -40.11
CA TRP A 146 -29.60 -4.44 -39.22
C TRP A 146 -30.26 -4.51 -37.84
N ARG A 147 -31.55 -4.86 -37.77
CA ARG A 147 -32.29 -4.98 -36.49
C ARG A 147 -31.74 -6.09 -35.61
N ALA A 148 -31.45 -7.25 -36.20
CA ALA A 148 -30.85 -8.37 -35.48
C ALA A 148 -29.46 -8.01 -34.96
N GLN A 149 -28.68 -7.25 -35.74
CA GLN A 149 -27.36 -6.79 -35.32
C GLN A 149 -27.42 -5.74 -34.20
N LEU A 150 -28.38 -4.82 -34.23
CA LEU A 150 -28.59 -3.87 -33.13
C LEU A 150 -29.00 -4.55 -31.83
N LEU A 151 -29.82 -5.61 -31.90
CA LEU A 151 -30.15 -6.42 -30.72
C LEU A 151 -28.89 -7.06 -30.14
N ARG A 152 -28.07 -7.74 -30.97
CA ARG A 152 -26.80 -8.33 -30.54
C ARG A 152 -25.86 -7.30 -29.92
N LEU A 153 -25.81 -6.10 -30.50
CA LEU A 153 -24.98 -5.02 -29.98
C LEU A 153 -25.45 -4.58 -28.59
N THR A 154 -26.76 -4.39 -28.43
CA THR A 154 -27.35 -4.01 -27.13
C THR A 154 -27.11 -5.09 -26.06
N ASP A 155 -27.23 -6.37 -26.44
CA ASP A 155 -26.94 -7.49 -25.55
C ASP A 155 -25.46 -7.54 -25.14
N ALA A 156 -24.55 -7.31 -26.09
CA ALA A 156 -23.11 -7.25 -25.84
C ALA A 156 -22.74 -6.06 -24.94
N GLU A 157 -23.32 -4.87 -25.16
CA GLU A 157 -23.14 -3.70 -24.30
C GLU A 157 -23.60 -4.00 -22.86
N HIS A 158 -24.77 -4.64 -22.71
CA HIS A 158 -25.29 -5.01 -21.40
C HIS A 158 -24.37 -6.01 -20.68
N ALA A 159 -23.91 -7.04 -21.40
CA ALA A 159 -22.98 -8.03 -20.86
C ALA A 159 -21.65 -7.40 -20.42
N ALA A 160 -21.07 -6.53 -21.26
CA ALA A 160 -19.84 -5.81 -20.95
C ALA A 160 -20.01 -4.89 -19.72
N ARG A 161 -21.10 -4.12 -19.62
CA ARG A 161 -21.37 -3.26 -18.46
C ARG A 161 -21.51 -4.06 -17.18
N LYS A 162 -22.23 -5.18 -17.24
CA LYS A 162 -22.40 -6.07 -16.08
C LYS A 162 -21.05 -6.65 -15.62
N ALA A 163 -20.21 -7.08 -16.55
CA ALA A 163 -18.90 -7.63 -16.25
C ALA A 163 -17.94 -6.57 -15.71
N ALA A 164 -17.87 -5.39 -16.34
CA ALA A 164 -17.09 -4.24 -15.87
C ALA A 164 -17.46 -3.84 -14.44
N GLY A 165 -18.75 -3.65 -14.17
CA GLY A 165 -19.22 -3.27 -12.82
C GLY A 165 -19.05 -4.38 -11.78
N ALA A 166 -18.96 -5.66 -12.18
CA ALA A 166 -18.60 -6.74 -11.27
C ALA A 166 -17.09 -6.73 -10.95
N TRP A 167 -16.26 -6.47 -11.95
CA TRP A 167 -14.82 -6.29 -11.78
C TRP A 167 -14.51 -5.10 -10.88
N ASP A 168 -15.00 -3.90 -11.20
CA ASP A 168 -14.68 -2.67 -10.47
C ASP A 168 -15.06 -2.76 -8.99
N ARG A 169 -16.20 -3.37 -8.66
CA ARG A 169 -16.59 -3.59 -7.24
C ARG A 169 -15.63 -4.48 -6.46
N LEU A 170 -14.97 -5.43 -7.13
CA LEU A 170 -13.96 -6.27 -6.49
C LEU A 170 -12.59 -5.58 -6.48
N ALA A 171 -12.24 -4.89 -7.56
CA ALA A 171 -11.03 -4.09 -7.66
C ALA A 171 -11.00 -2.99 -6.57
N GLU A 172 -12.12 -2.31 -6.31
CA GLU A 172 -12.28 -1.35 -5.22
C GLU A 172 -11.96 -1.99 -3.85
N GLN A 173 -12.43 -3.21 -3.58
CA GLN A 173 -12.15 -3.89 -2.31
C GLN A 173 -10.65 -4.20 -2.17
N LEU A 174 -10.00 -4.63 -3.26
CA LEU A 174 -8.56 -4.86 -3.27
C LEU A 174 -7.78 -3.54 -3.09
N ALA A 175 -8.20 -2.47 -3.76
CA ALA A 175 -7.60 -1.14 -3.62
C ALA A 175 -7.70 -0.60 -2.18
N LYS A 176 -8.83 -0.81 -1.49
CA LYS A 176 -8.98 -0.46 -0.07
C LYS A 176 -8.00 -1.20 0.82
N LEU A 177 -7.74 -2.48 0.55
CA LEU A 177 -6.77 -3.26 1.32
C LEU A 177 -5.34 -2.77 1.09
N ALA A 178 -4.99 -2.46 -0.16
CA ALA A 178 -3.69 -1.90 -0.52
C ALA A 178 -3.48 -0.52 0.15
N ASP A 179 -4.45 0.40 0.02
CA ASP A 179 -4.39 1.72 0.67
C ASP A 179 -4.28 1.60 2.20
N ALA A 180 -5.04 0.70 2.83
CA ALA A 180 -4.92 0.45 4.27
C ALA A 180 -3.51 -0.04 4.66
N GLN A 181 -2.87 -0.88 3.84
CA GLN A 181 -1.50 -1.32 4.08
C GLN A 181 -0.49 -0.17 3.92
N VAL A 182 -0.64 0.64 2.87
CA VAL A 182 0.21 1.82 2.61
C VAL A 182 0.08 2.86 3.73
N ARG A 183 -1.12 3.13 4.24
CA ARG A 183 -1.30 4.06 5.38
C ARG A 183 -0.56 3.62 6.64
N VAL A 184 -0.38 2.31 6.84
CA VAL A 184 0.31 1.75 8.00
C VAL A 184 1.81 1.68 7.79
N ALA A 185 2.25 1.23 6.61
CA ALA A 185 3.65 0.93 6.30
C ALA A 185 4.41 2.10 5.64
N GLY A 186 3.71 3.01 4.97
CA GLY A 186 4.28 3.99 4.06
C GLY A 186 4.47 3.43 2.64
N GLU A 187 4.53 4.33 1.66
CA GLU A 187 4.66 4.00 0.23
C GLU A 187 5.95 3.24 -0.10
N TYR A 188 7.06 3.55 0.58
CA TYR A 188 8.34 2.86 0.38
C TYR A 188 8.35 1.39 0.84
N ASP A 189 7.36 1.02 1.65
CA ASP A 189 7.17 -0.31 2.22
C ASP A 189 5.85 -0.94 1.76
N GLU A 190 5.32 -0.50 0.62
CA GLU A 190 4.16 -1.12 -0.01
C GLU A 190 4.45 -2.58 -0.37
N LEU A 191 3.45 -3.44 -0.18
CA LEU A 191 3.42 -4.76 -0.79
C LEU A 191 2.40 -4.75 -1.92
N GLU A 192 2.87 -4.81 -3.16
CA GLU A 192 2.00 -4.77 -4.33
C GLU A 192 1.03 -5.97 -4.34
N LEU A 193 -0.23 -5.71 -4.69
CA LEU A 193 -1.24 -6.75 -4.88
C LEU A 193 -0.82 -7.81 -5.92
N ARG A 194 -0.02 -7.41 -6.92
CA ARG A 194 0.54 -8.31 -7.94
C ARG A 194 1.50 -9.33 -7.35
N ASP A 195 2.30 -8.94 -6.36
CA ASP A 195 3.19 -9.85 -5.66
C ASP A 195 2.39 -10.85 -4.83
N VAL A 196 1.33 -10.39 -4.14
CA VAL A 196 0.41 -11.28 -3.40
C VAL A 196 -0.29 -12.27 -4.34
N ALA A 197 -0.74 -11.81 -5.52
CA ALA A 197 -1.34 -12.66 -6.54
C ALA A 197 -0.36 -13.75 -7.03
N ARG A 198 0.89 -13.35 -7.30
CA ARG A 198 1.95 -14.28 -7.72
C ARG A 198 2.26 -15.32 -6.65
N GLU A 199 2.33 -14.92 -5.38
CA GLU A 199 2.56 -15.82 -4.24
C GLU A 199 1.48 -16.92 -4.14
N ILE A 200 0.24 -16.63 -4.54
CA ILE A 200 -0.86 -17.62 -4.56
C ILE A 200 -1.09 -18.28 -5.92
N GLY A 201 -0.18 -18.08 -6.89
CA GLY A 201 -0.19 -18.75 -8.19
C GLY A 201 -1.12 -18.13 -9.23
N LEU A 202 -1.47 -16.84 -9.12
CA LEU A 202 -2.28 -16.11 -10.09
C LEU A 202 -1.41 -15.18 -10.94
N ASP A 203 -1.71 -15.10 -12.24
CA ASP A 203 -1.16 -14.07 -13.14
C ASP A 203 -2.11 -12.87 -13.17
N ALA A 204 -1.70 -11.78 -12.51
CA ALA A 204 -2.46 -10.54 -12.39
C ALA A 204 -1.79 -9.36 -13.12
N LYS A 205 -0.86 -9.62 -14.05
CA LYS A 205 -0.10 -8.56 -14.75
C LYS A 205 -1.00 -7.59 -15.53
N ASP A 206 -2.07 -8.13 -16.12
CA ASP A 206 -2.99 -7.38 -16.98
C ASP A 206 -4.16 -6.79 -16.18
N TRP A 207 -4.29 -7.15 -14.90
CA TRP A 207 -5.40 -6.68 -14.08
C TRP A 207 -5.30 -5.18 -13.86
N TRP A 208 -6.41 -4.52 -14.13
CA TRP A 208 -6.52 -3.08 -13.93
C TRP A 208 -7.19 -2.79 -12.59
N ILE A 209 -6.35 -2.49 -11.59
CA ILE A 209 -6.75 -2.07 -10.25
C ILE A 209 -6.08 -0.73 -10.01
N GLU A 210 -6.87 0.33 -9.89
CA GLU A 210 -6.38 1.69 -9.65
C GLU A 210 -6.26 2.00 -8.16
N HIS A 211 -5.70 3.16 -7.83
CA HIS A 211 -5.72 3.69 -6.47
C HIS A 211 -7.17 3.88 -5.98
N ILE A 212 -7.40 3.78 -4.66
CA ILE A 212 -8.75 3.83 -4.09
C ILE A 212 -9.52 5.12 -4.44
N SER A 213 -8.83 6.23 -4.62
CA SER A 213 -9.44 7.51 -5.03
C SER A 213 -10.17 7.44 -6.38
N GLU A 214 -9.77 6.52 -7.27
CA GLU A 214 -10.41 6.33 -8.58
C GLU A 214 -11.73 5.52 -8.50
N TYR A 215 -12.04 4.96 -7.33
CA TYR A 215 -13.33 4.28 -7.08
C TYR A 215 -14.25 5.07 -6.15
N GLU A 216 -13.72 6.10 -5.48
CA GLU A 216 -14.49 6.94 -4.58
C GLU A 216 -15.19 8.08 -5.34
N PRO A 217 -16.48 8.33 -5.06
CA PRO A 217 -17.22 9.36 -5.76
C PRO A 217 -16.63 10.75 -5.48
N VAL A 218 -16.24 11.45 -6.55
CA VAL A 218 -15.80 12.84 -6.45
C VAL A 218 -17.03 13.74 -6.32
N LEU A 219 -17.04 14.60 -5.30
CA LEU A 219 -18.13 15.55 -5.04
C LEU A 219 -18.45 16.36 -6.31
N TYR A 220 -19.74 16.47 -6.63
CA TYR A 220 -20.30 17.27 -7.73
C TYR A 220 -20.02 16.79 -9.16
N SER A 221 -19.51 15.58 -9.38
CA SER A 221 -19.32 15.02 -10.72
C SER A 221 -19.92 13.63 -10.87
N ARG A 222 -20.30 13.28 -12.09
CA ARG A 222 -20.62 11.89 -12.43
C ARG A 222 -19.31 11.11 -12.37
N HIS A 223 -19.21 10.21 -11.40
CA HIS A 223 -18.05 9.37 -11.21
C HIS A 223 -18.34 7.98 -11.81
N ASP A 224 -17.58 7.63 -12.85
CA ASP A 224 -17.55 6.28 -13.38
C ASP A 224 -16.29 5.60 -12.83
N THR A 225 -16.44 4.36 -12.33
CA THR A 225 -15.30 3.55 -11.88
C THR A 225 -14.40 3.17 -13.06
N PRO A 226 -13.11 2.83 -12.86
CA PRO A 226 -12.11 2.81 -13.92
C PRO A 226 -12.50 2.02 -15.18
N VAL A 227 -12.90 0.76 -15.01
CA VAL A 227 -13.25 -0.11 -16.15
C VAL A 227 -14.61 0.27 -16.75
N VAL A 228 -15.57 0.66 -15.92
CA VAL A 228 -16.87 1.18 -16.39
C VAL A 228 -16.71 2.48 -17.19
N GLY A 229 -15.83 3.38 -16.75
CA GLY A 229 -15.52 4.64 -17.42
C GLY A 229 -14.88 4.41 -18.78
N ASP A 230 -13.88 3.51 -18.86
CA ASP A 230 -13.27 3.12 -20.14
C ASP A 230 -14.31 2.50 -21.09
N LEU A 231 -15.15 1.59 -20.58
CA LEU A 231 -16.22 0.98 -21.37
C LEU A 231 -17.22 2.02 -21.89
N ASN A 232 -17.66 2.96 -21.04
CA ASN A 232 -18.59 4.01 -21.43
C ASN A 232 -18.00 4.90 -22.52
N ARG A 233 -16.72 5.27 -22.40
CA ARG A 233 -16.01 6.00 -23.46
C ARG A 233 -16.02 5.23 -24.78
N VAL A 234 -15.65 3.95 -24.77
CA VAL A 234 -15.66 3.10 -25.98
C VAL A 234 -17.06 3.03 -26.60
N ILE A 235 -18.10 2.82 -25.78
CA ILE A 235 -19.49 2.76 -26.27
C ILE A 235 -19.91 4.09 -26.89
N GLU A 236 -19.62 5.22 -26.25
CA GLU A 236 -20.01 6.55 -26.76
C GLU A 236 -19.26 6.93 -28.03
N GLU A 237 -17.96 6.62 -28.15
CA GLU A 237 -17.21 6.80 -29.40
C GLU A 237 -17.83 6.01 -30.56
N GLN A 238 -18.26 4.76 -30.32
CA GLN A 238 -18.92 3.97 -31.36
C GLN A 238 -20.30 4.51 -31.71
N ARG A 239 -21.08 4.95 -30.72
CA ARG A 239 -22.40 5.55 -30.94
C ARG A 239 -22.32 6.88 -31.70
N GLU A 240 -21.29 7.68 -31.44
CA GLU A 240 -21.01 8.89 -32.22
C GLU A 240 -20.79 8.53 -33.69
N ARG A 241 -19.91 7.57 -33.96
CA ARG A 241 -19.65 7.11 -35.31
C ARG A 241 -20.91 6.59 -36.02
N LEU A 242 -21.78 5.87 -35.32
CA LEU A 242 -23.07 5.45 -35.87
C LEU A 242 -23.99 6.64 -36.18
N ARG A 243 -24.03 7.66 -35.33
CA ARG A 243 -24.81 8.89 -35.54
C ARG A 243 -24.28 9.69 -36.73
N GLU A 244 -22.96 9.79 -36.89
CA GLU A 244 -22.32 10.42 -38.04
C GLU A 244 -22.69 9.72 -39.35
N VAL A 245 -22.61 8.38 -39.40
CA VAL A 245 -22.97 7.60 -40.59
C VAL A 245 -24.44 7.75 -40.92
N ALA A 246 -25.34 7.69 -39.94
CA ALA A 246 -26.77 7.94 -40.16
C ALA A 246 -27.04 9.35 -40.70
N SER A 247 -26.30 10.36 -40.20
CA SER A 247 -26.40 11.73 -40.71
C SER A 247 -25.90 11.86 -42.15
N LEU A 248 -24.85 11.14 -42.54
CA LEU A 248 -24.31 11.15 -43.90
C LEU A 248 -25.18 10.36 -44.89
N ALA A 249 -25.87 9.31 -44.43
CA ALA A 249 -26.79 8.51 -45.22
C ALA A 249 -28.13 9.22 -45.51
N GLY A 250 -28.39 10.36 -44.86
CA GLY A 250 -29.64 11.09 -45.01
C GLY A 250 -30.79 10.57 -44.15
N ASP A 251 -30.51 9.67 -43.20
CA ASP A 251 -31.51 9.08 -42.28
C ASP A 251 -31.91 10.02 -41.13
N ARG A 252 -31.53 11.30 -41.20
CA ARG A 252 -32.16 12.30 -40.33
C ARG A 252 -33.64 12.32 -40.70
N ALA A 253 -34.47 11.94 -39.74
CA ALA A 253 -35.90 12.16 -39.83
C ALA A 253 -36.15 13.62 -40.18
N ASP A 254 -36.46 13.86 -41.45
CA ASP A 254 -37.43 14.86 -41.88
C ASP A 254 -38.77 14.48 -41.21
N ARG A 255 -38.84 14.67 -39.89
CA ARG A 255 -40.06 15.13 -39.24
C ARG A 255 -40.13 16.63 -39.51
N ALA A 256 -40.28 16.97 -40.78
CA ALA A 256 -41.04 18.13 -41.16
C ALA A 256 -42.47 17.83 -40.71
N LEU A 257 -42.91 18.54 -39.67
CA LEU A 257 -44.32 18.81 -39.46
C LEU A 257 -44.86 19.42 -40.77
N ALA A 258 -45.66 18.65 -41.50
CA ALA A 258 -46.61 19.11 -42.48
C ALA A 258 -47.92 18.35 -42.26
#